data_AF-A0AB73LIE4-F1
#
_entry.id   AF-A0AB73LIE4-F1
#
_cell.length_a   1.000
_cell.length_b   1.000
_cell.length_c   1.000
_cell.angle_alpha   90.00
_cell.angle_beta   90.00
_cell.angle_gamma   90.00
#
_symmetry.space_group_name_H-M   'P 1'
#
loop_
_entity.id
_entity.type
_entity.pdbx_description
1 polymer ?
#
loop_
_entity_poly.entity_id
_entity_poly.type
_entity_poly.pdbx_seq_one_letter_code
_entity_poly.pdbx_strand_id
1 'polypeptide(L)'
;MHLAPSTAWVWLIACAVVILFFPLAAQFGNFKGKLSSFRTWVWAIALLGIVTAGLMPFAFDTDIANFEVQPFIFFITGTLLGVLFLGEFHRMNAQKKLEHPQRVHAERRTRYSKAVEQLAYPNPAVRASALSTLAGLVDEWLADEQLSVEARQKEGQVIVNALCAYVRSPFARAFKAEAFESDTPPANYAGDFATDLAAFRGEQDVRRSVFVEMSKRSSTLAENEKGEVAVVPGAWSGFEFDFSRAVVFYPLDGLTIENADFSAARFCNGSDFSGAAFVGTMDFSRATFESSAGFGDATFASDANFSHATFTHSADFGGVSFIQNAHFDGVKFMQNAHFSGVEFAQEANFTGTAFIQNASFGGVNFARNADFSWAVFAQNTHFIGAAFGQVADFSGAIFTQNALFSETDFAQVARFKWATFTQTADFSEAAFAQGADFSEATFEADAEFYGASFVQTADFCDVSFVKNPPVFAAEDADSGEMCRARFAALPAGSESTGQEAHNFAVYEDSQPILLGTAGLDGVGYRIPVGAVLFDPDSWDERQKEYTRLSEPAQ
;
A
#
# COMPACT_ATOMS: atom_id res chain seq x y z
N MET A 1 54.39 34.76 22.53
CA MET A 1 55.15 35.60 21.59
C MET A 1 54.75 37.04 21.85
N HIS A 2 55.57 37.81 22.58
CA HIS A 2 55.27 39.20 22.92
C HIS A 2 55.72 40.11 21.77
N LEU A 3 54.76 40.75 21.11
CA LEU A 3 55.03 41.84 20.16
C LEU A 3 55.21 43.14 20.96
N ALA A 4 56.27 43.90 20.67
CA ALA A 4 56.53 45.18 21.30
C ALA A 4 55.38 46.18 20.99
N PRO A 5 54.98 47.07 21.92
CA PRO A 5 53.81 47.96 21.76
C PRO A 5 53.82 48.75 20.45
N SER A 6 55.00 49.21 19.99
CA SER A 6 55.14 49.96 18.74
C SER A 6 54.80 49.19 17.47
N THR A 7 54.85 47.85 17.50
CA THR A 7 54.52 46.99 16.35
C THR A 7 53.02 46.64 16.28
N ALA A 8 52.34 46.58 17.43
CA ALA A 8 50.90 46.32 17.49
C ALA A 8 50.08 47.48 16.90
N TRP A 9 50.51 48.73 17.13
CA TRP A 9 49.90 49.92 16.51
C TRP A 9 50.00 49.92 14.98
N VAL A 10 51.13 49.44 14.43
CA VAL A 10 51.32 49.35 12.98
C VAL A 10 50.40 48.29 12.36
N TRP A 11 50.24 47.14 13.00
CA TRP A 11 49.31 46.09 12.54
C TRP A 11 47.85 46.51 12.66
N LEU A 12 47.47 47.25 13.70
CA LEU A 12 46.11 47.77 13.89
C LEU A 12 45.76 48.86 12.89
N ILE A 13 46.68 49.80 12.62
CA ILE A 13 46.50 50.82 11.57
C ILE A 13 46.45 50.15 10.20
N ALA A 14 47.30 49.15 9.93
CA ALA A 14 47.26 48.37 8.70
C ALA A 14 45.91 47.66 8.53
N CYS A 15 45.37 47.02 9.58
CA CYS A 15 44.05 46.40 9.54
C CYS A 15 42.92 47.42 9.33
N ALA A 16 42.97 48.57 10.00
CA ALA A 16 41.97 49.64 9.82
C ALA A 16 42.01 50.23 8.40
N VAL A 17 43.21 50.42 7.83
CA VAL A 17 43.40 50.87 6.45
C VAL A 17 42.89 49.81 5.46
N VAL A 18 43.16 48.52 5.70
CA VAL A 18 42.64 47.43 4.85
C VAL A 18 41.11 47.35 4.92
N ILE A 19 40.51 47.51 6.10
CA ILE A 19 39.04 47.52 6.29
C ILE A 19 38.40 48.77 5.65
N LEU A 20 39.07 49.92 5.64
CA LEU A 20 38.61 51.14 4.98
C LEU A 20 38.80 51.11 3.44
N PHE A 21 39.83 50.43 2.94
CA PHE A 21 40.09 50.31 1.50
C PHE A 21 39.33 49.16 0.83
N PHE A 22 38.90 48.15 1.58
CA PHE A 22 38.15 47.01 1.02
C PHE A 22 36.81 47.41 0.35
N PRO A 23 35.99 48.33 0.92
CA PRO A 23 34.80 48.86 0.25
C PRO A 23 35.13 49.68 -1.01
N LEU A 24 36.23 50.44 -0.99
CA LEU A 24 36.69 51.24 -2.13
C LEU A 24 37.17 50.35 -3.29
N ALA A 25 37.91 49.28 -2.97
CA ALA A 25 38.36 48.27 -3.92
C ALA A 25 37.20 47.43 -4.48
N ALA A 26 36.15 47.18 -3.69
CA ALA A 26 34.93 46.50 -4.16
C ALA A 26 34.04 47.40 -5.07
N GLN A 27 34.15 48.73 -4.94
CA GLN A 27 33.40 49.69 -5.75
C GLN A 27 34.06 49.97 -7.12
N PHE A 28 35.38 49.80 -7.24
CA PHE A 28 36.15 50.03 -8.48
C PHE A 28 36.79 48.76 -9.08
N GLY A 29 36.83 47.67 -8.34
CA GLY A 29 37.26 46.35 -8.84
C GLY A 29 36.17 45.71 -9.68
N ASN A 30 36.57 45.05 -10.76
CA ASN A 30 35.69 44.37 -11.71
C ASN A 30 35.05 43.08 -11.12
N PHE A 31 34.60 43.11 -9.86
CA PHE A 31 33.79 42.07 -9.24
C PHE A 31 32.35 42.22 -9.73
N LYS A 32 32.16 41.91 -11.02
CA LYS A 32 30.83 41.71 -11.61
C LYS A 32 30.19 40.49 -10.94
N GLY A 33 29.36 40.76 -9.93
CA GLY A 33 28.28 39.87 -9.55
C GLY A 33 28.18 39.56 -8.06
N LYS A 34 27.08 40.03 -7.45
CA LYS A 34 26.42 39.48 -6.25
C LYS A 34 26.82 39.96 -4.85
N LEU A 35 27.25 41.20 -4.66
CA LEU A 35 26.94 41.90 -3.41
C LEU A 35 26.20 43.21 -3.72
N SER A 36 24.99 43.39 -3.17
CA SER A 36 24.32 44.68 -3.30
C SER A 36 25.16 45.73 -2.58
N SER A 37 25.40 46.87 -3.24
CA SER A 37 26.15 48.02 -2.70
C SER A 37 25.77 48.34 -1.23
N PHE A 38 24.49 48.16 -0.90
CA PHE A 38 23.96 48.31 0.45
C PHE A 38 24.49 47.30 1.48
N ARG A 39 24.55 46.00 1.17
CA ARG A 39 25.07 44.97 2.11
C ARG A 39 26.54 45.21 2.44
N THR A 40 27.32 45.64 1.45
CA THR A 40 28.74 45.99 1.63
C THR A 40 28.91 47.19 2.56
N TRP A 41 28.06 48.21 2.42
CA TRP A 41 28.05 49.39 3.30
C TRP A 41 27.61 49.07 4.73
N VAL A 42 26.60 48.20 4.91
CA VAL A 42 26.13 47.80 6.25
C VAL A 42 27.21 47.01 7.00
N TRP A 43 27.89 46.07 6.33
CA TRP A 43 29.02 45.35 6.94
C TRP A 43 30.21 46.26 7.25
N ALA A 44 30.50 47.25 6.38
CA ALA A 44 31.56 48.22 6.62
C ALA A 44 31.29 49.10 7.85
N ILE A 45 30.05 49.58 8.04
CA ILE A 45 29.66 50.40 9.20
C ILE A 45 29.68 49.56 10.49
N ALA A 46 29.23 48.30 10.43
CA ALA A 46 29.27 47.41 11.60
C ALA A 46 30.72 47.09 12.03
N LEU A 47 31.61 46.81 11.07
CA LEU A 47 33.05 46.63 11.33
C LEU A 47 33.70 47.91 11.88
N LEU A 48 33.35 49.08 11.34
CA LEU A 48 33.83 50.35 11.85
C LEU A 48 33.40 50.57 13.32
N GLY A 49 32.15 50.25 13.65
CA GLY A 49 31.61 50.33 15.02
C GLY A 49 32.35 49.43 16.01
N ILE A 50 32.64 48.18 15.61
CA ILE A 50 33.41 47.21 16.40
C ILE A 50 34.85 47.71 16.63
N VAL A 51 35.49 48.24 15.58
CA VAL A 51 36.86 48.78 15.66
C VAL A 51 36.90 50.03 16.56
N THR A 52 35.95 50.95 16.44
CA THR A 52 35.88 52.14 17.31
C THR A 52 35.60 51.80 18.77
N ALA A 53 34.76 50.80 19.04
CA ALA A 53 34.48 50.34 20.40
C ALA A 53 35.70 49.63 21.01
N GLY A 54 36.40 48.78 20.26
CA GLY A 54 37.63 48.12 20.71
C GLY A 54 38.81 49.07 20.99
N LEU A 55 38.83 50.24 20.35
CA LEU A 55 39.90 51.24 20.48
C LEU A 55 39.65 52.29 21.58
N MET A 56 38.39 52.52 21.97
CA MET A 56 38.00 53.51 22.98
C MET A 56 38.73 53.37 24.34
N PRO A 57 38.99 52.16 24.88
CA PRO A 57 39.68 52.01 26.16
C PRO A 57 41.15 52.47 26.13
N PHE A 58 41.80 52.44 24.96
CA PHE A 58 43.23 52.71 24.81
C PHE A 58 43.54 54.14 24.37
N ALA A 59 42.51 54.93 24.06
CA ALA A 59 42.65 56.33 23.65
C ALA A 59 42.62 57.31 24.84
N PHE A 60 42.14 56.88 26.03
CA PHE A 60 41.84 57.81 27.14
C PHE A 60 42.57 57.54 28.46
N ASP A 61 43.17 56.36 28.70
CA ASP A 61 44.07 56.16 29.85
C ASP A 61 44.95 54.90 29.68
N THR A 62 46.26 54.99 29.91
CA THR A 62 47.20 53.88 29.66
C THR A 62 47.42 52.94 30.86
N ASP A 63 46.83 53.24 32.02
CA ASP A 63 47.07 52.51 33.29
C ASP A 63 45.87 51.69 33.83
N ILE A 64 44.94 51.25 32.97
CA ILE A 64 43.76 50.49 33.41
C ILE A 64 44.11 49.03 33.75
N ALA A 65 44.08 48.68 35.04
CA ALA A 65 44.36 47.33 35.55
C ALA A 65 43.13 46.39 35.61
N ASN A 66 41.90 46.89 35.47
CA ASN A 66 40.68 46.07 35.43
C ASN A 66 39.66 46.64 34.44
N PHE A 67 39.10 45.77 33.58
CA PHE A 67 38.24 46.13 32.46
C PHE A 67 36.80 45.61 32.68
N GLU A 68 35.80 46.50 32.73
CA GLU A 68 34.39 46.09 32.81
C GLU A 68 33.83 45.79 31.41
N VAL A 69 33.57 44.50 31.15
CA VAL A 69 33.18 43.95 29.83
C VAL A 69 31.72 44.28 29.44
N GLN A 70 30.89 44.66 30.40
CA GLN A 70 29.42 44.72 30.27
C GLN A 70 28.90 45.77 29.26
N PRO A 71 29.42 47.01 29.18
CA PRO A 71 28.95 48.03 28.21
C PRO A 71 29.24 47.65 26.75
N PHE A 72 30.33 46.93 26.49
CA PHE A 72 30.73 46.50 25.16
C PHE A 72 29.87 45.36 24.62
N ILE A 73 29.46 44.43 25.50
CA ILE A 73 28.49 43.39 25.15
C ILE A 73 27.16 44.03 24.72
N PHE A 74 26.69 45.07 25.42
CA PHE A 74 25.48 45.81 25.02
C PHE A 74 25.62 46.53 23.67
N PHE A 75 26.80 47.07 23.36
CA PHE A 75 27.02 47.77 22.09
C PHE A 75 27.13 46.80 20.90
N ILE A 76 27.81 45.67 21.07
CA ILE A 76 27.92 44.61 20.05
C ILE A 76 26.55 43.96 19.80
N THR A 77 25.79 43.68 20.86
CA THR A 77 24.43 43.12 20.72
C THR A 77 23.47 44.13 20.08
N GLY A 78 23.56 45.42 20.44
CA GLY A 78 22.76 46.49 19.82
C GLY A 78 23.05 46.72 18.34
N THR A 79 24.32 46.66 17.92
CA THR A 79 24.71 46.76 16.50
C THR A 79 24.28 45.55 15.69
N LEU A 80 24.41 44.33 16.25
CA LEU A 80 23.91 43.12 15.61
C LEU A 80 22.38 43.15 15.44
N LEU A 81 21.64 43.56 16.48
CA LEU A 81 20.19 43.76 16.40
C LEU A 81 19.84 44.80 15.34
N GLY A 82 20.56 45.92 15.27
CA GLY A 82 20.34 46.98 14.29
C GLY A 82 20.50 46.50 12.85
N VAL A 83 21.52 45.68 12.57
CA VAL A 83 21.76 45.10 11.24
C VAL A 83 20.66 44.08 10.87
N LEU A 84 20.24 43.24 11.83
CA LEU A 84 19.12 42.31 11.63
C LEU A 84 17.82 43.06 11.35
N PHE A 85 17.51 44.09 12.13
CA PHE A 85 16.35 44.97 11.93
C PHE A 85 16.38 45.65 10.57
N LEU A 86 17.54 46.15 10.14
CA LEU A 86 17.68 46.81 8.85
C LEU A 86 17.52 45.84 7.67
N GLY A 87 17.99 44.60 7.84
CA GLY A 87 17.78 43.51 6.88
C GLY A 87 16.29 43.14 6.74
N GLU A 88 15.60 42.96 7.86
CA GLU A 88 14.14 42.72 7.91
C GLU A 88 13.36 43.90 7.32
N PHE A 89 13.70 45.14 7.68
CA PHE A 89 13.06 46.35 7.17
C PHE A 89 13.19 46.48 5.64
N HIS A 90 14.37 46.15 5.09
CA HIS A 90 14.57 46.13 3.65
C HIS A 90 13.77 45.04 2.95
N ARG A 91 13.67 43.85 3.56
CA ARG A 91 12.83 42.75 3.07
C ARG A 91 11.35 43.18 3.01
N MET A 92 10.85 43.78 4.08
CA MET A 92 9.47 44.30 4.16
C MET A 92 9.21 45.41 3.12
N ASN A 93 10.16 46.32 2.92
CA ASN A 93 10.01 47.39 1.92
C ASN A 93 10.11 46.88 0.48
N ALA A 94 10.90 45.84 0.21
CA ALA A 94 10.91 45.18 -1.09
C ALA A 94 9.57 44.49 -1.36
N GLN A 95 8.98 43.82 -0.36
CA GLN A 95 7.65 43.20 -0.47
C GLN A 95 6.53 44.22 -0.72
N LYS A 96 6.59 45.42 -0.13
CA LYS A 96 5.62 46.50 -0.38
C LYS A 96 5.61 47.03 -1.81
N LYS A 97 6.64 46.76 -2.62
CA LYS A 97 6.74 47.21 -4.01
C LYS A 97 6.13 46.24 -5.03
N LEU A 98 5.74 45.03 -4.63
CA LEU A 98 5.09 44.06 -5.52
C LEU A 98 3.60 44.40 -5.73
N GLU A 99 3.09 44.08 -6.92
CA GLU A 99 1.64 44.13 -7.19
C GLU A 99 0.89 43.18 -6.24
N HIS A 100 -0.37 43.50 -5.92
CA HIS A 100 -1.15 42.77 -4.90
C HIS A 100 -1.13 41.24 -5.06
N PRO A 101 -1.31 40.65 -6.27
CA PRO A 101 -1.21 39.20 -6.48
C PRO A 101 0.17 38.63 -6.15
N GLN A 102 1.23 39.31 -6.63
CA GLN A 102 2.60 38.87 -6.43
C GLN A 102 3.01 38.95 -4.96
N ARG A 103 2.46 39.93 -4.22
CA ARG A 103 2.66 40.06 -2.79
C ARG A 103 2.02 38.90 -2.01
N VAL A 104 0.77 38.54 -2.32
CA VAL A 104 0.09 37.40 -1.69
C VAL A 104 0.87 36.10 -1.93
N HIS A 105 1.35 35.88 -3.16
CA HIS A 105 2.18 34.72 -3.49
C HIS A 105 3.50 34.69 -2.71
N ALA A 106 4.17 35.84 -2.53
CA ALA A 106 5.38 35.94 -1.72
C ALA A 106 5.13 35.67 -0.23
N GLU A 107 3.98 36.12 0.30
CA GLU A 107 3.56 35.88 1.69
C GLU A 107 3.24 34.39 1.93
N ARG A 108 2.54 33.73 1.00
CA ARG A 108 2.32 32.26 1.04
C ARG A 108 3.62 31.48 1.03
N ARG A 109 4.55 31.82 0.13
CA ARG A 109 5.88 31.18 0.07
C ARG A 109 6.70 31.38 1.35
N THR A 110 6.56 32.53 2.00
CA THR A 110 7.21 32.78 3.30
C THR A 110 6.62 31.88 4.40
N ARG A 111 5.29 31.73 4.45
CA ARG A 111 4.62 30.82 5.40
C ARG A 111 4.98 29.36 5.13
N TYR A 112 5.03 28.95 3.86
CA TYR A 112 5.49 27.63 3.45
C TYR A 112 6.90 27.32 3.96
N SER A 113 7.89 28.19 3.69
CA SER A 113 9.27 27.97 4.16
C SER A 113 9.35 27.82 5.68
N LYS A 114 8.60 28.65 6.42
CA LYS A 114 8.57 28.60 7.88
C LYS A 114 7.93 27.32 8.41
N ALA A 115 6.83 26.88 7.80
CA ALA A 115 6.16 25.64 8.21
C ALA A 115 7.03 24.41 7.90
N VAL A 116 7.69 24.36 6.75
CA VAL A 116 8.65 23.28 6.42
C VAL A 116 9.81 23.24 7.43
N GLU A 117 10.36 24.39 7.83
CA GLU A 117 11.39 24.45 8.88
C GLU A 117 10.87 23.91 10.23
N GLN A 118 9.62 24.23 10.57
CA GLN A 118 8.99 23.75 11.80
C GLN A 118 8.74 22.24 11.81
N LEU A 119 8.67 21.56 10.66
CA LEU A 119 8.60 20.09 10.60
C LEU A 119 9.87 19.41 11.13
N ALA A 120 11.01 20.10 11.12
CA ALA A 120 12.25 19.59 11.68
C ALA A 120 12.37 19.85 13.21
N TYR A 121 11.39 20.51 13.83
CA TYR A 121 11.48 20.88 15.24
C TYR A 121 11.25 19.68 16.16
N PRO A 122 11.99 19.53 17.29
CA PRO A 122 11.85 18.34 18.16
C PRO A 122 10.48 18.18 18.82
N ASN A 123 9.72 19.27 18.97
CA ASN A 123 8.43 19.25 19.66
C ASN A 123 7.31 18.78 18.70
N PRO A 124 6.64 17.65 18.96
CA PRO A 124 5.54 17.15 18.13
C PRO A 124 4.41 18.14 17.92
N ALA A 125 4.05 18.95 18.93
CA ALA A 125 2.99 19.95 18.81
C ALA A 125 3.35 21.07 17.82
N VAL A 126 4.63 21.46 17.75
CA VAL A 126 5.10 22.44 16.76
C VAL A 126 5.01 21.87 15.35
N ARG A 127 5.38 20.59 15.17
CA ARG A 127 5.26 19.90 13.88
C ARG A 127 3.81 19.72 13.45
N ALA A 128 2.92 19.33 14.37
CA ALA A 128 1.48 19.24 14.10
C ALA A 128 0.89 20.59 13.64
N SER A 129 1.26 21.70 14.31
CA SER A 129 0.85 23.05 13.88
C SER A 129 1.38 23.42 12.49
N ALA A 130 2.61 23.02 12.17
CA ALA A 130 3.20 23.21 10.86
C ALA A 130 2.47 22.41 9.77
N LEU A 131 2.09 21.16 10.05
CA LEU A 131 1.29 20.34 9.14
C LEU A 131 -0.05 20.98 8.80
N SER A 132 -0.80 21.45 9.81
CA SER A 132 -2.07 22.15 9.58
C SER A 132 -1.87 23.44 8.77
N THR A 133 -0.76 24.15 8.98
CA THR A 133 -0.40 25.35 8.20
C THR A 133 -0.14 24.99 6.74
N LEU A 134 0.59 23.90 6.47
CA LEU A 134 0.86 23.43 5.12
C LEU A 134 -0.43 22.97 4.41
N ALA A 135 -1.28 22.19 5.08
CA ALA A 135 -2.56 21.76 4.52
C ALA A 135 -3.44 22.97 4.16
N GLY A 136 -3.56 23.95 5.06
CA GLY A 136 -4.29 25.19 4.76
C GLY A 136 -3.69 26.02 3.61
N LEU A 137 -2.37 26.01 3.43
CA LEU A 137 -1.73 26.67 2.29
C LEU A 137 -2.07 25.99 0.96
N VAL A 138 -2.25 24.67 0.93
CA VAL A 138 -2.76 23.97 -0.27
C VAL A 138 -4.14 24.50 -0.62
N ASP A 139 -5.04 24.54 0.37
CA ASP A 139 -6.42 25.03 0.19
C ASP A 139 -6.43 26.49 -0.31
N GLU A 140 -5.56 27.35 0.24
CA GLU A 140 -5.41 28.73 -0.21
C GLU A 140 -4.92 28.87 -1.66
N TRP A 141 -4.04 27.98 -2.12
CA TRP A 141 -3.59 27.98 -3.52
C TRP A 141 -4.69 27.50 -4.47
N LEU A 142 -5.43 26.45 -4.09
CA LEU A 142 -6.56 25.95 -4.87
C LEU A 142 -7.69 26.98 -5.02
N ALA A 143 -7.90 27.80 -4.00
CA ALA A 143 -8.89 28.88 -3.99
C ALA A 143 -8.44 30.16 -4.74
N ASP A 144 -7.20 30.26 -5.24
CA ASP A 144 -6.70 31.48 -5.89
C ASP A 144 -7.23 31.64 -7.32
N GLU A 145 -8.37 32.31 -7.46
CA GLU A 145 -9.04 32.55 -8.74
C GLU A 145 -8.20 33.27 -9.81
N GLN A 146 -7.11 33.93 -9.41
CA GLN A 146 -6.23 34.66 -10.32
C GLN A 146 -5.25 33.76 -11.07
N LEU A 147 -5.11 32.51 -10.63
CA LEU A 147 -4.27 31.50 -11.26
C LEU A 147 -5.11 30.56 -12.13
N SER A 148 -4.51 29.99 -13.18
CA SER A 148 -5.13 28.88 -13.91
C SER A 148 -5.22 27.63 -13.01
N VAL A 149 -6.13 26.72 -13.33
CA VAL A 149 -6.32 25.48 -12.56
C VAL A 149 -5.01 24.68 -12.46
N GLU A 150 -4.25 24.62 -13.56
CA GLU A 150 -2.95 23.92 -13.61
C GLU A 150 -1.89 24.59 -12.72
N ALA A 151 -1.88 25.93 -12.66
CA ALA A 151 -0.96 26.67 -11.82
C ALA A 151 -1.29 26.49 -10.33
N ARG A 152 -2.58 26.47 -9.96
CA ARG A 152 -3.03 26.16 -8.59
C ARG A 152 -2.64 24.75 -8.19
N GLN A 153 -2.89 23.78 -9.06
CA GLN A 153 -2.53 22.39 -8.85
C GLN A 153 -1.02 22.23 -8.66
N LYS A 154 -0.22 22.90 -9.47
CA LYS A 154 1.23 22.86 -9.37
C LYS A 154 1.76 23.43 -8.05
N GLU A 155 1.25 24.57 -7.60
CA GLU A 155 1.68 25.17 -6.32
C GLU A 155 1.19 24.33 -5.12
N GLY A 156 -0.01 23.76 -5.19
CA GLY A 156 -0.52 22.80 -4.19
C GLY A 156 0.34 21.54 -4.10
N GLN A 157 0.68 20.94 -5.25
CA GLN A 157 1.49 19.71 -5.30
C GLN A 157 2.89 19.90 -4.70
N VAL A 158 3.48 21.10 -4.80
CA VAL A 158 4.76 21.41 -4.13
C VAL A 158 4.65 21.24 -2.62
N ILE A 159 3.52 21.63 -2.03
CA ILE A 159 3.28 21.51 -0.59
C ILE A 159 2.93 20.07 -0.21
N VAL A 160 2.11 19.39 -1.00
CA VAL A 160 1.82 17.94 -0.84
C VAL A 160 3.12 17.13 -0.87
N ASN A 161 4.01 17.41 -1.81
CA ASN A 161 5.33 16.76 -1.89
C ASN A 161 6.17 16.96 -0.62
N ALA A 162 6.06 18.13 0.05
CA ALA A 162 6.75 18.36 1.32
C ALA A 162 6.15 17.52 2.47
N LEU A 163 4.83 17.35 2.49
CA LEU A 163 4.13 16.47 3.45
C LEU A 163 4.53 14.99 3.23
N CYS A 164 4.50 14.53 1.98
CA CYS A 164 4.94 13.20 1.59
C CYS A 164 6.42 12.95 1.92
N ALA A 165 7.30 13.93 1.67
CA ALA A 165 8.71 13.86 2.03
C ALA A 165 8.91 13.77 3.55
N TYR A 166 8.06 14.43 4.34
CA TYR A 166 8.07 14.30 5.80
C TYR A 166 7.66 12.89 6.25
N VAL A 167 6.62 12.30 5.66
CA VAL A 167 6.22 10.90 5.91
C VAL A 167 7.35 9.93 5.53
N ARG A 168 8.02 10.16 4.40
CA ARG A 168 9.17 9.35 3.95
C ARG A 168 10.45 9.59 4.76
N SER A 169 10.49 10.61 5.63
CA SER A 169 11.71 10.94 6.35
C SER A 169 12.10 9.80 7.32
N PRO A 170 13.39 9.44 7.42
CA PRO A 170 13.82 8.36 8.30
C PRO A 170 13.50 8.63 9.77
N PHE A 171 12.96 7.62 10.47
CA PHE A 171 12.76 7.66 11.91
C PHE A 171 13.22 6.35 12.55
N ALA A 172 14.45 6.34 13.09
CA ALA A 172 15.11 5.10 13.52
C ALA A 172 14.35 4.32 14.61
N ARG A 173 13.54 5.00 15.44
CA ARG A 173 12.73 4.34 16.48
C ARG A 173 11.57 3.53 15.89
N ALA A 174 11.16 3.78 14.64
CA ALA A 174 10.15 2.98 13.94
C ALA A 174 10.54 1.51 13.85
N PHE A 175 11.83 1.21 13.70
CA PHE A 175 12.32 -0.18 13.62
C PHE A 175 12.36 -0.91 14.98
N LYS A 176 11.97 -0.23 16.06
CA LYS A 176 11.81 -0.83 17.39
C LYS A 176 10.33 -0.91 17.80
N ALA A 177 9.41 -0.81 16.85
CA ALA A 177 8.00 -0.59 17.17
C ALA A 177 7.36 -1.75 17.97
N GLU A 178 7.83 -2.98 17.82
CA GLU A 178 7.42 -4.13 18.65
C GLU A 178 7.72 -3.88 20.14
N ALA A 179 8.85 -3.24 20.46
CA ALA A 179 9.21 -2.92 21.85
C ALA A 179 8.25 -1.91 22.50
N PHE A 180 7.44 -1.19 21.70
CA PHE A 180 6.53 -0.14 22.15
C PHE A 180 5.04 -0.57 22.12
N GLU A 181 4.77 -1.87 21.97
CA GLU A 181 3.40 -2.43 22.07
C GLU A 181 2.82 -2.33 23.48
N SER A 182 3.68 -2.38 24.49
CA SER A 182 3.33 -2.26 25.91
C SER A 182 3.87 -0.94 26.49
N ASP A 183 3.21 -0.44 27.53
CA ASP A 183 3.72 0.66 28.36
C ASP A 183 4.88 0.23 29.29
N THR A 184 5.20 -1.07 29.31
CA THR A 184 6.30 -1.63 30.08
C THR A 184 7.49 -2.01 29.18
N PRO A 185 8.73 -1.68 29.59
CA PRO A 185 9.91 -2.01 28.80
C PRO A 185 10.13 -3.54 28.74
N PRO A 186 10.55 -4.08 27.60
CA PRO A 186 11.13 -5.42 27.54
C PRO A 186 12.34 -5.55 28.48
N ALA A 187 12.58 -6.75 29.03
CA ALA A 187 13.61 -7.01 30.03
C ALA A 187 15.04 -6.60 29.59
N ASN A 188 15.30 -6.59 28.28
CA ASN A 188 16.58 -6.26 27.66
C ASN A 188 16.56 -4.92 26.88
N TYR A 189 15.62 -4.02 27.18
CA TYR A 189 15.54 -2.74 26.48
C TYR A 189 16.80 -1.89 26.74
N ALA A 190 17.53 -1.57 25.67
CA ALA A 190 18.70 -0.71 25.73
C ALA A 190 18.32 0.76 25.51
N GLY A 191 18.50 1.58 26.54
CA GLY A 191 18.27 3.02 26.51
C GLY A 191 17.20 3.48 27.51
N ASP A 192 16.77 4.72 27.37
CA ASP A 192 15.66 5.28 28.16
C ASP A 192 14.33 4.98 27.44
N PHE A 193 13.65 3.94 27.92
CA PHE A 193 12.38 3.49 27.36
C PHE A 193 11.31 4.58 27.37
N ALA A 194 11.18 5.34 28.46
CA ALA A 194 10.15 6.36 28.57
C ALA A 194 10.36 7.48 27.55
N THR A 195 11.61 7.92 27.37
CA THR A 195 11.97 8.93 26.37
C THR A 195 11.76 8.43 24.94
N ASP A 196 12.16 7.19 24.65
CA ASP A 196 12.01 6.62 23.31
C ASP A 196 10.54 6.34 22.96
N LEU A 197 9.74 5.83 23.91
CA LEU A 197 8.31 5.62 23.75
C LEU A 197 7.58 6.95 23.51
N ALA A 198 7.89 7.99 24.30
CA ALA A 198 7.29 9.32 24.11
C ALA A 198 7.63 9.91 22.73
N ALA A 199 8.87 9.76 22.28
CA ALA A 199 9.28 10.21 20.95
C ALA A 199 8.62 9.38 19.83
N PHE A 200 8.46 8.08 20.02
CA PHE A 200 7.79 7.18 19.07
C PHE A 200 6.31 7.55 18.92
N ARG A 201 5.57 7.65 20.03
CA ARG A 201 4.14 8.03 20.05
C ARG A 201 3.93 9.44 19.48
N GLY A 202 4.79 10.39 19.88
CA GLY A 202 4.74 11.74 19.34
C GLY A 202 5.02 11.82 17.83
N GLU A 203 5.81 10.91 17.27
CA GLU A 203 6.00 10.82 15.81
C GLU A 203 4.81 10.15 15.10
N GLN A 204 4.25 9.09 15.69
CA GLN A 204 3.03 8.43 15.19
C GLN A 204 1.90 9.44 15.02
N ASP A 205 1.62 10.23 16.07
CA ASP A 205 0.53 11.21 16.05
C ASP A 205 0.72 12.27 14.96
N VAL A 206 1.96 12.78 14.82
CA VAL A 206 2.28 13.81 13.83
C VAL A 206 2.16 13.24 12.41
N ARG A 207 2.73 12.07 12.13
CA ARG A 207 2.68 11.48 10.77
C ARG A 207 1.28 10.98 10.41
N ARG A 208 0.55 10.37 11.34
CA ARG A 208 -0.86 10.00 11.12
C ARG A 208 -1.71 11.24 10.83
N SER A 209 -1.42 12.37 11.49
CA SER A 209 -2.12 13.64 11.21
C SER A 209 -1.98 14.11 9.77
N VAL A 210 -0.89 13.76 9.07
CA VAL A 210 -0.75 14.01 7.62
C VAL A 210 -1.87 13.32 6.85
N PHE A 211 -2.06 12.02 7.10
CA PHE A 211 -3.11 11.22 6.46
C PHE A 211 -4.51 11.67 6.87
N VAL A 212 -4.70 12.09 8.13
CA VAL A 212 -5.98 12.65 8.59
C VAL A 212 -6.33 13.95 7.84
N GLU A 213 -5.36 14.85 7.65
CA GLU A 213 -5.60 16.10 6.90
C GLU A 213 -5.82 15.86 5.41
N MET A 214 -5.16 14.85 4.83
CA MET A 214 -5.40 14.38 3.46
C MET A 214 -6.82 13.81 3.34
N SER A 215 -7.18 12.84 4.19
CA SER A 215 -8.48 12.17 4.17
C SER A 215 -9.66 13.14 4.27
N LYS A 216 -9.55 14.23 5.06
CA LYS A 216 -10.60 15.28 5.14
C LYS A 216 -10.88 15.98 3.80
N ARG A 217 -9.94 15.94 2.87
CA ARG A 217 -9.96 16.68 1.60
C ARG A 217 -9.94 15.76 0.38
N SER A 218 -9.68 14.48 0.61
CA SER A 218 -9.82 13.41 -0.38
C SER A 218 -11.26 13.25 -0.84
N SER A 219 -11.41 12.56 -1.95
CA SER A 219 -12.68 12.10 -2.48
C SER A 219 -13.39 11.15 -1.53
N THR A 220 -14.72 11.16 -1.53
CA THR A 220 -15.52 10.25 -0.70
C THR A 220 -16.21 9.20 -1.55
N LEU A 221 -16.41 8.01 -0.99
CA LEU A 221 -17.23 6.97 -1.60
C LEU A 221 -18.70 7.17 -1.20
N ALA A 222 -19.59 7.11 -2.18
CA ALA A 222 -21.03 7.17 -1.98
C ALA A 222 -21.69 6.04 -2.79
N GLU A 223 -22.64 5.33 -2.18
CA GLU A 223 -23.46 4.37 -2.91
C GLU A 223 -24.56 5.10 -3.70
N ASN A 224 -24.71 4.73 -4.96
CA ASN A 224 -25.83 5.19 -5.77
C ASN A 224 -27.10 4.36 -5.51
N GLU A 225 -28.23 4.75 -6.11
CA GLU A 225 -29.53 4.07 -5.92
C GLU A 225 -29.54 2.59 -6.33
N LYS A 226 -28.52 2.13 -7.08
CA LYS A 226 -28.35 0.73 -7.50
C LYS A 226 -27.38 -0.05 -6.62
N GLY A 227 -26.84 0.56 -5.57
CA GLY A 227 -25.79 -0.03 -4.72
C GLY A 227 -24.41 -0.02 -5.35
N GLU A 228 -24.19 0.70 -6.46
CA GLU A 228 -22.85 0.84 -7.04
C GLU A 228 -22.10 1.97 -6.31
N VAL A 229 -20.84 1.70 -5.96
CA VAL A 229 -19.96 2.68 -5.31
C VAL A 229 -19.50 3.72 -6.34
N ALA A 230 -19.81 4.99 -6.07
CA ALA A 230 -19.40 6.14 -6.86
C ALA A 230 -18.41 7.01 -6.07
N VAL A 231 -17.40 7.53 -6.76
CA VAL A 231 -16.43 8.47 -6.21
C VAL A 231 -16.97 9.90 -6.35
N VAL A 232 -17.04 10.62 -5.24
CA VAL A 232 -17.36 12.06 -5.19
C VAL A 232 -16.04 12.82 -5.00
N PRO A 233 -15.56 13.58 -6.01
CA PRO A 233 -14.26 14.23 -5.95
C PRO A 233 -14.11 15.21 -4.79
N GLY A 234 -13.04 15.05 -4.03
CA GLY A 234 -12.63 15.98 -2.98
C GLY A 234 -11.79 17.14 -3.52
N ALA A 235 -11.49 18.11 -2.66
CA ALA A 235 -10.64 19.25 -3.00
C ALA A 235 -9.22 18.82 -3.41
N TRP A 236 -8.74 17.68 -2.89
CA TRP A 236 -7.39 17.16 -3.13
C TRP A 236 -7.34 16.01 -4.14
N SER A 237 -8.44 15.73 -4.83
CA SER A 237 -8.59 14.62 -5.78
C SER A 237 -7.60 14.62 -6.96
N GLY A 238 -7.08 15.79 -7.33
CA GLY A 238 -6.11 15.92 -8.42
C GLY A 238 -4.64 15.73 -8.01
N PHE A 239 -4.34 15.51 -6.72
CA PHE A 239 -2.96 15.38 -6.25
C PHE A 239 -2.47 13.93 -6.28
N GLU A 240 -1.15 13.79 -6.40
CA GLU A 240 -0.43 12.53 -6.31
C GLU A 240 0.34 12.45 -4.98
N PHE A 241 0.35 11.28 -4.33
CA PHE A 241 0.93 11.11 -3.00
C PHE A 241 2.02 10.04 -3.00
N ASP A 242 3.28 10.49 -3.12
CA ASP A 242 4.47 9.62 -3.10
C ASP A 242 4.91 9.28 -1.67
N PHE A 243 4.49 8.12 -1.19
CA PHE A 243 4.96 7.47 0.03
C PHE A 243 5.91 6.31 -0.25
N SER A 244 6.51 6.25 -1.44
CA SER A 244 7.40 5.16 -1.82
C SER A 244 8.56 5.04 -0.83
N ARG A 245 8.85 3.81 -0.41
CA ARG A 245 9.88 3.49 0.59
C ARG A 245 9.69 4.16 1.95
N ALA A 246 8.50 4.67 2.27
CA ALA A 246 8.19 5.18 3.59
C ALA A 246 8.29 4.07 4.64
N VAL A 247 8.56 4.46 5.88
CA VAL A 247 8.37 3.58 7.05
C VAL A 247 7.13 4.06 7.78
N VAL A 248 6.06 3.27 7.70
CA VAL A 248 4.77 3.54 8.34
C VAL A 248 4.69 2.68 9.59
N PHE A 249 4.33 3.28 10.72
CA PHE A 249 4.33 2.60 12.02
C PHE A 249 3.18 3.14 12.87
N TYR A 250 2.04 3.43 12.26
CA TYR A 250 0.84 3.99 12.87
C TYR A 250 -0.36 3.58 12.02
N PRO A 251 -1.53 3.36 12.65
CA PRO A 251 -2.70 2.85 11.94
C PRO A 251 -3.28 3.93 11.02
N LEU A 252 -3.82 3.48 9.90
CA LEU A 252 -4.51 4.25 8.86
C LEU A 252 -5.97 3.77 8.69
N ASP A 253 -6.48 3.10 9.72
CA ASP A 253 -7.83 2.63 9.89
C ASP A 253 -8.88 3.74 9.70
N GLY A 254 -9.95 3.41 8.99
CA GLY A 254 -11.09 4.31 8.76
C GLY A 254 -10.77 5.61 8.00
N LEU A 255 -9.57 5.74 7.40
CA LEU A 255 -9.19 6.91 6.61
C LEU A 255 -9.50 6.70 5.14
N THR A 256 -9.71 7.82 4.44
CA THR A 256 -9.65 7.85 2.99
C THR A 256 -8.23 8.14 2.54
N ILE A 257 -7.67 7.27 1.71
CA ILE A 257 -6.35 7.42 1.10
C ILE A 257 -6.54 7.50 -0.41
N GLU A 258 -6.01 8.55 -1.03
CA GLU A 258 -6.22 8.82 -2.45
C GLU A 258 -4.90 8.87 -3.22
N ASN A 259 -4.84 8.28 -4.42
CA ASN A 259 -3.68 8.22 -5.32
C ASN A 259 -2.33 8.02 -4.60
N ALA A 260 -2.24 7.00 -3.75
CA ALA A 260 -1.08 6.79 -2.89
C ALA A 260 -0.13 5.72 -3.43
N ASP A 261 1.13 6.10 -3.59
CA ASP A 261 2.24 5.21 -3.93
C ASP A 261 2.97 4.82 -2.64
N PHE A 262 2.75 3.59 -2.18
CA PHE A 262 3.47 2.90 -1.10
C PHE A 262 4.47 1.87 -1.63
N SER A 263 4.90 1.98 -2.88
CA SER A 263 5.83 1.02 -3.47
C SER A 263 7.12 0.92 -2.65
N ALA A 264 7.53 -0.31 -2.36
CA ALA A 264 8.66 -0.63 -1.49
C ALA A 264 8.61 0.00 -0.08
N ALA A 265 7.43 0.43 0.40
CA ALA A 265 7.25 0.90 1.77
C ALA A 265 7.39 -0.24 2.78
N ARG A 266 7.71 0.11 4.02
CA ARG A 266 7.77 -0.82 5.15
C ARG A 266 6.71 -0.41 6.15
N PHE A 267 5.77 -1.31 6.41
CA PHE A 267 4.75 -1.15 7.43
C PHE A 267 5.20 -1.92 8.67
N CYS A 268 5.70 -1.19 9.65
CA CYS A 268 6.00 -1.71 10.98
C CYS A 268 4.71 -1.64 11.83
N ASN A 269 4.78 -2.04 13.11
CA ASN A 269 3.67 -2.02 14.07
C ASN A 269 2.71 -0.83 13.85
N GLY A 270 1.42 -1.12 13.64
CA GLY A 270 0.40 -0.16 13.18
C GLY A 270 -0.03 -0.33 11.71
N SER A 271 0.13 -1.51 11.11
CA SER A 271 -0.29 -1.81 9.73
C SER A 271 -1.80 -2.09 9.62
N ASP A 272 -2.61 -1.21 10.18
CA ASP A 272 -4.07 -1.35 10.18
C ASP A 272 -4.69 -0.35 9.19
N PHE A 273 -5.45 -0.89 8.26
CA PHE A 273 -6.23 -0.21 7.22
C PHE A 273 -7.70 -0.65 7.28
N SER A 274 -8.13 -1.24 8.39
CA SER A 274 -9.49 -1.75 8.52
C SER A 274 -10.50 -0.60 8.32
N GLY A 275 -11.53 -0.85 7.50
CA GLY A 275 -12.52 0.15 7.11
C GLY A 275 -11.98 1.35 6.33
N ALA A 276 -10.75 1.30 5.82
CA ALA A 276 -10.19 2.38 5.01
C ALA A 276 -10.84 2.42 3.61
N ALA A 277 -10.95 3.62 3.05
CA ALA A 277 -11.41 3.84 1.69
C ALA A 277 -10.23 4.26 0.80
N PHE A 278 -9.84 3.42 -0.14
CA PHE A 278 -8.80 3.71 -1.10
C PHE A 278 -9.43 4.21 -2.41
N VAL A 279 -9.13 5.46 -2.76
CA VAL A 279 -9.67 6.13 -3.94
C VAL A 279 -8.57 6.41 -4.96
N GLY A 280 -8.81 6.11 -6.22
CA GLY A 280 -7.75 6.16 -7.23
C GLY A 280 -6.73 5.03 -7.05
N THR A 281 -5.76 4.96 -7.94
CA THR A 281 -4.84 3.80 -8.01
C THR A 281 -3.96 3.73 -6.77
N MET A 282 -3.88 2.54 -6.16
CA MET A 282 -3.03 2.27 -5.01
C MET A 282 -1.88 1.35 -5.39
N ASP A 283 -0.65 1.74 -5.03
CA ASP A 283 0.54 0.94 -5.27
C ASP A 283 1.20 0.52 -3.95
N PHE A 284 1.05 -0.75 -3.57
CA PHE A 284 1.77 -1.44 -2.50
C PHE A 284 2.83 -2.39 -3.05
N SER A 285 3.21 -2.28 -4.32
CA SER A 285 4.14 -3.21 -4.95
C SER A 285 5.47 -3.24 -4.20
N ARG A 286 5.97 -4.46 -3.96
CA ARG A 286 7.21 -4.70 -3.20
C ARG A 286 7.20 -4.15 -1.76
N ALA A 287 6.05 -3.76 -1.21
CA ALA A 287 5.97 -3.34 0.18
C ALA A 287 6.18 -4.53 1.13
N THR A 288 6.69 -4.24 2.33
CA THR A 288 6.86 -5.24 3.39
C THR A 288 6.00 -4.86 4.59
N PHE A 289 5.08 -5.74 4.96
CA PHE A 289 4.31 -5.65 6.20
C PHE A 289 5.01 -6.50 7.26
N GLU A 290 5.66 -5.83 8.21
CA GLU A 290 6.54 -6.45 9.21
C GLU A 290 5.80 -6.95 10.44
N SER A 291 4.54 -6.58 10.60
CA SER A 291 3.61 -7.00 11.66
C SER A 291 2.29 -7.45 11.04
N SER A 292 1.34 -7.91 11.85
CA SER A 292 0.01 -8.28 11.34
C SER A 292 -0.62 -7.10 10.58
N ALA A 293 -1.12 -7.37 9.37
CA ALA A 293 -1.69 -6.37 8.49
C ALA A 293 -3.21 -6.56 8.39
N GLY A 294 -3.97 -5.54 8.77
CA GLY A 294 -5.43 -5.56 8.71
C GLY A 294 -5.93 -4.67 7.57
N PHE A 295 -6.74 -5.22 6.67
CA PHE A 295 -7.49 -4.52 5.63
C PHE A 295 -8.99 -4.78 5.78
N GLY A 296 -9.43 -5.43 6.86
CA GLY A 296 -10.81 -5.89 7.01
C GLY A 296 -11.84 -4.79 6.73
N ASP A 297 -12.86 -5.11 5.94
CA ASP A 297 -13.92 -4.18 5.51
C ASP A 297 -13.41 -2.93 4.73
N ALA A 298 -12.16 -2.92 4.24
CA ALA A 298 -11.67 -1.84 3.39
C ALA A 298 -12.28 -1.88 1.98
N THR A 299 -12.31 -0.74 1.29
CA THR A 299 -12.79 -0.63 -0.09
C THR A 299 -11.71 -0.03 -0.99
N PHE A 300 -11.39 -0.71 -2.08
CA PHE A 300 -10.53 -0.22 -3.16
C PHE A 300 -11.39 0.16 -4.37
N ALA A 301 -11.60 1.47 -4.57
CA ALA A 301 -12.44 1.99 -5.65
C ALA A 301 -11.77 2.03 -7.03
N SER A 302 -10.47 1.77 -7.09
CA SER A 302 -9.68 1.72 -8.32
C SER A 302 -8.61 0.63 -8.20
N ASP A 303 -7.76 0.50 -9.22
CA ASP A 303 -6.77 -0.59 -9.27
C ASP A 303 -5.89 -0.63 -8.01
N ALA A 304 -5.75 -1.82 -7.44
CA ALA A 304 -4.98 -2.08 -6.24
C ALA A 304 -3.81 -3.02 -6.57
N ASN A 305 -2.59 -2.52 -6.46
CA ASN A 305 -1.38 -3.26 -6.79
C ASN A 305 -0.63 -3.68 -5.52
N PHE A 306 -0.61 -4.97 -5.22
CA PHE A 306 0.20 -5.59 -4.17
C PHE A 306 1.36 -6.43 -4.74
N SER A 307 1.62 -6.38 -6.05
CA SER A 307 2.57 -7.28 -6.72
C SER A 307 3.92 -7.33 -6.01
N HIS A 308 4.40 -8.53 -5.75
CA HIS A 308 5.65 -8.80 -5.02
C HIS A 308 5.74 -8.24 -3.58
N ALA A 309 4.62 -7.85 -2.96
CA ALA A 309 4.60 -7.51 -1.54
C ALA A 309 4.92 -8.73 -0.66
N THR A 310 5.38 -8.47 0.56
CA THR A 310 5.68 -9.51 1.56
C THR A 310 4.97 -9.19 2.88
N PHE A 311 4.12 -10.10 3.33
CA PHE A 311 3.47 -10.08 4.64
C PHE A 311 4.20 -11.05 5.56
N THR A 312 4.98 -10.54 6.52
CA THR A 312 5.80 -11.41 7.41
C THR A 312 4.98 -12.04 8.53
N HIS A 313 3.82 -11.46 8.83
CA HIS A 313 2.83 -11.93 9.80
C HIS A 313 1.47 -12.08 9.14
N SER A 314 0.44 -12.39 9.94
CA SER A 314 -0.91 -12.65 9.41
C SER A 314 -1.44 -11.44 8.65
N ALA A 315 -2.12 -11.69 7.54
CA ALA A 315 -2.76 -10.67 6.73
C ALA A 315 -4.27 -10.95 6.67
N ASP A 316 -5.06 -9.96 7.05
CA ASP A 316 -6.52 -10.04 7.06
C ASP A 316 -7.12 -9.11 6.02
N PHE A 317 -7.71 -9.68 4.98
CA PHE A 317 -8.49 -9.01 3.95
C PHE A 317 -9.98 -9.34 4.08
N GLY A 318 -10.45 -9.95 5.17
CA GLY A 318 -11.85 -10.36 5.32
C GLY A 318 -12.83 -9.22 5.00
N GLY A 319 -13.82 -9.49 4.15
CA GLY A 319 -14.84 -8.51 3.77
C GLY A 319 -14.35 -7.34 2.90
N VAL A 320 -13.13 -7.35 2.39
CA VAL A 320 -12.63 -6.30 1.48
C VAL A 320 -13.41 -6.30 0.16
N SER A 321 -13.67 -5.11 -0.38
CA SER A 321 -14.24 -4.92 -1.72
C SER A 321 -13.23 -4.28 -2.68
N PHE A 322 -12.83 -5.02 -3.71
CA PHE A 322 -12.02 -4.54 -4.84
C PHE A 322 -12.93 -4.25 -6.03
N ILE A 323 -13.20 -2.96 -6.30
CA ILE A 323 -14.14 -2.53 -7.35
C ILE A 323 -13.50 -2.58 -8.75
N GLN A 324 -12.19 -2.39 -8.83
CA GLN A 324 -11.39 -2.54 -10.05
C GLN A 324 -10.38 -3.68 -9.91
N ASN A 325 -9.35 -3.73 -10.76
CA ASN A 325 -8.43 -4.86 -10.79
C ASN A 325 -7.60 -4.95 -9.52
N ALA A 326 -7.34 -6.17 -9.05
CA ALA A 326 -6.51 -6.44 -7.89
C ALA A 326 -5.32 -7.33 -8.27
N HIS A 327 -4.10 -6.82 -8.08
CA HIS A 327 -2.88 -7.51 -8.43
C HIS A 327 -2.16 -8.00 -7.18
N PHE A 328 -2.12 -9.32 -7.00
CA PHE A 328 -1.40 -10.03 -5.94
C PHE A 328 -0.28 -10.91 -6.50
N ASP A 329 0.12 -10.74 -7.76
CA ASP A 329 1.11 -11.61 -8.40
C ASP A 329 2.46 -11.60 -7.66
N GLY A 330 2.99 -12.79 -7.42
CA GLY A 330 4.24 -13.00 -6.70
C GLY A 330 4.26 -12.50 -5.26
N VAL A 331 3.10 -12.27 -4.63
CA VAL A 331 3.01 -11.90 -3.21
C VAL A 331 3.46 -13.07 -2.32
N LYS A 332 4.02 -12.75 -1.15
CA LYS A 332 4.41 -13.74 -0.14
C LYS A 332 3.68 -13.51 1.16
N PHE A 333 2.78 -14.42 1.52
CA PHE A 333 2.14 -14.49 2.82
C PHE A 333 2.89 -15.49 3.69
N MET A 334 3.70 -15.00 4.63
CA MET A 334 4.56 -15.85 5.47
C MET A 334 3.81 -16.50 6.62
N GLN A 335 2.68 -15.93 7.03
CA GLN A 335 1.74 -16.46 8.02
C GLN A 335 0.33 -16.56 7.42
N ASN A 336 -0.69 -16.78 8.27
CA ASN A 336 -2.06 -16.99 7.81
C ASN A 336 -2.56 -15.81 6.97
N ALA A 337 -3.23 -16.11 5.86
CA ALA A 337 -3.84 -15.13 4.99
C ALA A 337 -5.35 -15.35 4.91
N HIS A 338 -6.13 -14.33 5.23
CA HIS A 338 -7.58 -14.42 5.32
C HIS A 338 -8.24 -13.54 4.25
N PHE A 339 -8.99 -14.16 3.34
CA PHE A 339 -9.73 -13.56 2.23
C PHE A 339 -11.22 -13.94 2.25
N SER A 340 -11.74 -14.39 3.40
CA SER A 340 -13.13 -14.84 3.45
C SER A 340 -14.09 -13.68 3.20
N GLY A 341 -15.11 -13.92 2.39
CA GLY A 341 -16.10 -12.90 2.04
C GLY A 341 -15.56 -11.71 1.25
N VAL A 342 -14.37 -11.81 0.65
CA VAL A 342 -13.83 -10.76 -0.22
C VAL A 342 -14.60 -10.71 -1.53
N GLU A 343 -14.82 -9.50 -2.04
CA GLU A 343 -15.43 -9.26 -3.35
C GLU A 343 -14.40 -8.69 -4.33
N PHE A 344 -14.16 -9.40 -5.43
CA PHE A 344 -13.39 -8.93 -6.57
C PHE A 344 -14.34 -8.65 -7.74
N ALA A 345 -14.68 -7.39 -7.98
CA ALA A 345 -15.63 -6.99 -9.02
C ALA A 345 -15.02 -7.04 -10.43
N GLN A 346 -13.70 -6.89 -10.56
CA GLN A 346 -12.93 -7.07 -11.80
C GLN A 346 -11.90 -8.19 -11.65
N GLU A 347 -10.87 -8.19 -12.51
CA GLU A 347 -9.88 -9.26 -12.56
C GLU A 347 -9.04 -9.30 -11.28
N ALA A 348 -8.78 -10.50 -10.78
CA ALA A 348 -7.94 -10.75 -9.62
C ALA A 348 -6.77 -11.66 -10.01
N ASN A 349 -5.54 -11.16 -9.87
CA ASN A 349 -4.34 -11.86 -10.27
C ASN A 349 -3.53 -12.31 -9.04
N PHE A 350 -3.46 -13.62 -8.79
CA PHE A 350 -2.67 -14.30 -7.77
C PHE A 350 -1.56 -15.18 -8.38
N THR A 351 -1.14 -14.90 -9.61
CA THR A 351 -0.13 -15.69 -10.32
C THR A 351 1.16 -15.78 -9.51
N GLY A 352 1.65 -16.99 -9.27
CA GLY A 352 2.92 -17.20 -8.57
C GLY A 352 2.94 -16.75 -7.10
N THR A 353 1.78 -16.51 -6.49
CA THR A 353 1.66 -16.14 -5.07
C THR A 353 2.04 -17.31 -4.17
N ALA A 354 2.72 -17.02 -3.07
CA ALA A 354 3.11 -18.02 -2.08
C ALA A 354 2.38 -17.80 -0.75
N PHE A 355 1.54 -18.76 -0.37
CA PHE A 355 0.89 -18.87 0.94
C PHE A 355 1.64 -19.91 1.78
N ILE A 356 2.45 -19.43 2.73
CA ILE A 356 3.34 -20.30 3.53
C ILE A 356 2.60 -20.96 4.70
N GLN A 357 1.58 -20.30 5.24
CA GLN A 357 0.66 -20.87 6.22
C GLN A 357 -0.76 -20.97 5.62
N ASN A 358 -1.76 -21.20 6.47
CA ASN A 358 -3.13 -21.44 6.00
C ASN A 358 -3.66 -20.23 5.22
N ALA A 359 -4.36 -20.50 4.12
CA ALA A 359 -4.99 -19.48 3.29
C ALA A 359 -6.49 -19.75 3.14
N SER A 360 -7.31 -18.77 3.53
CA SER A 360 -8.76 -18.91 3.64
C SER A 360 -9.47 -18.03 2.61
N PHE A 361 -10.16 -18.64 1.66
CA PHE A 361 -10.96 -17.99 0.62
C PHE A 361 -12.46 -18.37 0.74
N GLY A 362 -12.92 -18.71 1.95
CA GLY A 362 -14.30 -19.14 2.17
C GLY A 362 -15.30 -18.04 1.79
N GLY A 363 -16.28 -18.35 0.96
CA GLY A 363 -17.30 -17.40 0.52
C GLY A 363 -16.76 -16.20 -0.28
N VAL A 364 -15.55 -16.27 -0.84
CA VAL A 364 -15.02 -15.22 -1.74
C VAL A 364 -15.83 -15.17 -3.04
N ASN A 365 -16.00 -13.97 -3.60
CA ASN A 365 -16.67 -13.77 -4.88
C ASN A 365 -15.72 -13.12 -5.89
N PHE A 366 -15.36 -13.87 -6.94
CA PHE A 366 -14.64 -13.37 -8.11
C PHE A 366 -15.61 -13.13 -9.26
N ALA A 367 -16.05 -11.89 -9.47
CA ALA A 367 -17.03 -11.58 -10.51
C ALA A 367 -16.45 -11.72 -11.94
N ARG A 368 -15.13 -11.53 -12.09
CA ARG A 368 -14.38 -11.70 -13.35
C ARG A 368 -13.32 -12.80 -13.21
N ASN A 369 -12.32 -12.78 -14.07
CA ASN A 369 -11.29 -13.81 -14.11
C ASN A 369 -10.47 -13.78 -12.80
N ALA A 370 -10.18 -14.97 -12.27
CA ALA A 370 -9.29 -15.16 -11.14
C ALA A 370 -8.14 -16.09 -11.57
N ASP A 371 -6.92 -15.56 -11.51
CA ASP A 371 -5.72 -16.28 -11.95
C ASP A 371 -4.85 -16.65 -10.75
N PHE A 372 -4.87 -17.93 -10.37
CA PHE A 372 -4.03 -18.56 -9.35
C PHE A 372 -2.94 -19.45 -10.00
N SER A 373 -2.63 -19.25 -11.28
CA SER A 373 -1.65 -20.08 -11.96
C SER A 373 -0.29 -20.01 -11.26
N TRP A 374 0.36 -21.16 -11.10
CA TRP A 374 1.63 -21.30 -10.39
C TRP A 374 1.64 -20.83 -8.93
N ALA A 375 0.48 -20.61 -8.30
CA ALA A 375 0.39 -20.31 -6.88
C ALA A 375 0.82 -21.51 -6.03
N VAL A 376 1.40 -21.24 -4.87
CA VAL A 376 1.86 -22.27 -3.92
C VAL A 376 1.12 -22.10 -2.60
N PHE A 377 0.39 -23.14 -2.21
CA PHE A 377 -0.27 -23.28 -0.91
C PHE A 377 0.48 -24.33 -0.09
N ALA A 378 1.33 -23.88 0.82
CA ALA A 378 2.21 -24.75 1.60
C ALA A 378 1.52 -25.43 2.80
N GLN A 379 0.42 -24.84 3.28
CA GLN A 379 -0.46 -25.39 4.31
C GLN A 379 -1.90 -25.50 3.78
N ASN A 380 -2.85 -25.80 4.66
CA ASN A 380 -4.24 -26.01 4.25
C ASN A 380 -4.79 -24.76 3.57
N THR A 381 -5.54 -24.97 2.49
CA THR A 381 -6.30 -23.91 1.85
C THR A 381 -7.74 -24.33 1.66
N HIS A 382 -8.65 -23.39 1.83
CA HIS A 382 -10.05 -23.61 1.56
C HIS A 382 -10.64 -22.50 0.69
N PHE A 383 -11.50 -22.91 -0.22
CA PHE A 383 -12.33 -22.12 -1.12
C PHE A 383 -13.81 -22.48 -0.88
N ILE A 384 -14.16 -22.99 0.31
CA ILE A 384 -15.51 -23.49 0.61
C ILE A 384 -16.55 -22.39 0.36
N GLY A 385 -17.54 -22.68 -0.47
CA GLY A 385 -18.59 -21.74 -0.85
C GLY A 385 -18.10 -20.54 -1.68
N ALA A 386 -16.89 -20.59 -2.26
CA ALA A 386 -16.40 -19.56 -3.15
C ALA A 386 -17.19 -19.54 -4.47
N ALA A 387 -17.28 -18.37 -5.10
CA ALA A 387 -17.91 -18.18 -6.40
C ALA A 387 -16.92 -17.57 -7.41
N PHE A 388 -16.75 -18.24 -8.54
CA PHE A 388 -15.96 -17.80 -9.69
C PHE A 388 -16.89 -17.51 -10.86
N GLY A 389 -17.23 -16.23 -11.05
CA GLY A 389 -18.18 -15.74 -12.04
C GLY A 389 -17.66 -15.80 -13.48
N GLN A 390 -16.34 -15.83 -13.68
CA GLN A 390 -15.69 -16.07 -14.98
C GLN A 390 -14.59 -17.13 -14.84
N VAL A 391 -13.56 -17.09 -15.68
CA VAL A 391 -12.54 -18.14 -15.73
C VAL A 391 -11.77 -18.18 -14.41
N ALA A 392 -11.66 -19.36 -13.83
CA ALA A 392 -10.81 -19.64 -12.67
C ALA A 392 -9.61 -20.47 -13.13
N ASP A 393 -8.40 -19.92 -13.02
CA ASP A 393 -7.18 -20.59 -13.49
C ASP A 393 -6.27 -20.97 -12.33
N PHE A 394 -6.18 -22.26 -12.02
CA PHE A 394 -5.27 -22.85 -11.05
C PHE A 394 -4.17 -23.66 -11.75
N SER A 395 -3.87 -23.37 -13.02
CA SER A 395 -2.94 -24.17 -13.79
C SER A 395 -1.53 -24.14 -13.17
N GLY A 396 -0.93 -25.30 -12.95
CA GLY A 396 0.38 -25.44 -12.31
C GLY A 396 0.42 -25.04 -10.83
N ALA A 397 -0.73 -24.80 -10.18
CA ALA A 397 -0.77 -24.52 -8.75
C ALA A 397 -0.38 -25.74 -7.92
N ILE A 398 0.26 -25.51 -6.77
CA ILE A 398 0.75 -26.57 -5.87
C ILE A 398 0.07 -26.45 -4.51
N PHE A 399 -0.62 -27.50 -4.11
CA PHE A 399 -1.29 -27.64 -2.83
C PHE A 399 -0.60 -28.72 -1.99
N THR A 400 0.18 -28.31 -1.00
CA THR A 400 1.04 -29.23 -0.22
C THR A 400 0.28 -29.94 0.91
N GLN A 401 -0.78 -29.31 1.42
CA GLN A 401 -1.71 -29.88 2.39
C GLN A 401 -3.11 -29.94 1.79
N ASN A 402 -4.15 -30.06 2.63
CA ASN A 402 -5.52 -30.22 2.15
C ASN A 402 -5.96 -28.98 1.35
N ALA A 403 -6.59 -29.22 0.20
CA ALA A 403 -7.19 -28.20 -0.65
C ALA A 403 -8.69 -28.46 -0.74
N LEU A 404 -9.47 -27.58 -0.09
CA LEU A 404 -10.92 -27.75 0.05
C LEU A 404 -11.64 -26.79 -0.90
N PHE A 405 -12.21 -27.32 -1.98
CA PHE A 405 -13.06 -26.65 -2.96
C PHE A 405 -14.53 -27.08 -2.83
N SER A 406 -14.92 -27.65 -1.69
CA SER A 406 -16.29 -28.10 -1.50
C SER A 406 -17.29 -26.94 -1.60
N GLU A 407 -18.45 -27.22 -2.19
CA GLU A 407 -19.51 -26.22 -2.43
C GLU A 407 -19.06 -24.99 -3.27
N THR A 408 -17.95 -25.08 -4.01
CA THR A 408 -17.47 -23.98 -4.87
C THR A 408 -18.26 -23.92 -6.17
N ASP A 409 -18.65 -22.72 -6.60
CA ASP A 409 -19.33 -22.48 -7.88
C ASP A 409 -18.34 -21.91 -8.93
N PHE A 410 -18.13 -22.65 -10.01
CA PHE A 410 -17.39 -22.23 -11.19
C PHE A 410 -18.37 -21.98 -12.34
N ALA A 411 -18.73 -20.70 -12.52
CA ALA A 411 -19.73 -20.28 -13.51
C ALA A 411 -19.20 -20.34 -14.96
N GLN A 412 -17.88 -20.27 -15.15
CA GLN A 412 -17.19 -20.47 -16.43
C GLN A 412 -16.10 -21.54 -16.29
N VAL A 413 -15.17 -21.59 -17.24
CA VAL A 413 -14.14 -22.63 -17.29
C VAL A 413 -13.26 -22.59 -16.03
N ALA A 414 -13.13 -23.73 -15.36
CA ALA A 414 -12.19 -23.95 -14.27
C ALA A 414 -11.00 -24.77 -14.77
N ARG A 415 -9.78 -24.24 -14.63
CA ARG A 415 -8.55 -24.92 -15.05
C ARG A 415 -7.73 -25.34 -13.83
N PHE A 416 -7.49 -26.63 -13.72
CA PHE A 416 -6.57 -27.25 -12.77
C PHE A 416 -5.44 -27.98 -13.52
N LYS A 417 -5.19 -27.60 -14.78
CA LYS A 417 -4.20 -28.22 -15.64
C LYS A 417 -2.81 -28.17 -14.99
N TRP A 418 -2.09 -29.28 -14.94
CA TRP A 418 -0.77 -29.38 -14.27
C TRP A 418 -0.78 -29.06 -12.76
N ALA A 419 -1.95 -28.93 -12.12
CA ALA A 419 -2.01 -28.70 -10.68
C ALA A 419 -1.55 -29.95 -9.90
N THR A 420 -0.92 -29.74 -8.75
CA THR A 420 -0.46 -30.82 -7.87
C THR A 420 -1.13 -30.71 -6.51
N PHE A 421 -1.79 -31.78 -6.08
CA PHE A 421 -2.42 -31.94 -4.78
C PHE A 421 -1.71 -33.04 -3.99
N THR A 422 -0.95 -32.67 -2.96
CA THR A 422 -0.13 -33.61 -2.18
C THR A 422 -0.93 -34.35 -1.09
N GLN A 423 -1.93 -33.69 -0.50
CA GLN A 423 -2.90 -34.28 0.42
C GLN A 423 -4.29 -34.28 -0.21
N THR A 424 -5.35 -34.38 0.60
CA THR A 424 -6.73 -34.44 0.12
C THR A 424 -7.09 -33.22 -0.71
N ALA A 425 -7.58 -33.46 -1.93
CA ALA A 425 -8.25 -32.48 -2.77
C ALA A 425 -9.75 -32.76 -2.74
N ASP A 426 -10.50 -31.88 -2.09
CA ASP A 426 -11.94 -32.03 -1.89
C ASP A 426 -12.69 -31.10 -2.86
N PHE A 427 -13.32 -31.68 -3.87
CA PHE A 427 -14.24 -31.01 -4.80
C PHE A 427 -15.68 -31.44 -4.58
N SER A 428 -16.01 -31.95 -3.38
CA SER A 428 -17.36 -32.41 -3.09
C SER A 428 -18.38 -31.29 -3.24
N GLU A 429 -19.51 -31.59 -3.87
CA GLU A 429 -20.58 -30.60 -4.14
C GLU A 429 -20.16 -29.36 -4.94
N ALA A 430 -18.96 -29.34 -5.55
CA ALA A 430 -18.55 -28.26 -6.43
C ALA A 430 -19.37 -28.25 -7.72
N ALA A 431 -19.74 -27.06 -8.21
CA ALA A 431 -20.50 -26.88 -9.42
C ALA A 431 -19.60 -26.34 -10.55
N PHE A 432 -19.51 -27.07 -11.65
CA PHE A 432 -18.81 -26.68 -12.87
C PHE A 432 -19.84 -26.42 -13.98
N ALA A 433 -20.23 -25.15 -14.15
CA ALA A 433 -21.27 -24.76 -15.10
C ALA A 433 -20.78 -24.77 -16.56
N GLN A 434 -19.47 -24.61 -16.76
CA GLN A 434 -18.79 -24.78 -18.05
C GLN A 434 -17.69 -25.85 -17.93
N GLY A 435 -16.68 -25.82 -18.79
CA GLY A 435 -15.65 -26.86 -18.82
C GLY A 435 -14.80 -26.92 -17.55
N ALA A 436 -14.47 -28.12 -17.10
CA ALA A 436 -13.53 -28.36 -16.00
C ALA A 436 -12.31 -29.12 -16.55
N ASP A 437 -11.14 -28.49 -16.53
CA ASP A 437 -9.90 -29.04 -17.07
C ASP A 437 -8.96 -29.49 -15.94
N PHE A 438 -8.91 -30.79 -15.68
CA PHE A 438 -7.97 -31.43 -14.76
C PHE A 438 -6.82 -32.13 -15.51
N SER A 439 -6.62 -31.82 -16.80
CA SER A 439 -5.64 -32.53 -17.61
C SER A 439 -4.23 -32.41 -17.03
N GLU A 440 -3.48 -33.50 -17.06
CA GLU A 440 -2.10 -33.55 -16.57
C GLU A 440 -1.94 -33.15 -15.08
N ALA A 441 -3.03 -33.09 -14.30
CA ALA A 441 -2.98 -32.82 -12.86
C ALA A 441 -2.50 -34.06 -12.08
N THR A 442 -1.91 -33.84 -10.91
CA THR A 442 -1.43 -34.91 -10.03
C THR A 442 -2.13 -34.86 -8.68
N PHE A 443 -2.76 -35.95 -8.28
CA PHE A 443 -3.36 -36.17 -6.97
C PHE A 443 -2.56 -37.24 -6.23
N GLU A 444 -1.75 -36.85 -5.25
CA GLU A 444 -0.88 -37.78 -4.53
C GLU A 444 -1.61 -38.56 -3.42
N ALA A 445 -2.73 -38.06 -2.92
CA ALA A 445 -3.52 -38.68 -1.86
C ALA A 445 -4.97 -38.87 -2.31
N ASP A 446 -5.95 -38.39 -1.53
CA ASP A 446 -7.37 -38.53 -1.81
C ASP A 446 -7.86 -37.43 -2.75
N ALA A 447 -8.72 -37.79 -3.69
CA ALA A 447 -9.41 -36.87 -4.60
C ALA A 447 -10.91 -37.15 -4.53
N GLU A 448 -11.66 -36.20 -3.99
CA GLU A 448 -13.08 -36.35 -3.67
C GLU A 448 -13.93 -35.49 -4.61
N PHE A 449 -14.86 -36.11 -5.32
CA PHE A 449 -15.77 -35.48 -6.29
C PHE A 449 -17.24 -35.86 -6.05
N TYR A 450 -17.58 -36.48 -4.91
CA TYR A 450 -18.97 -36.85 -4.62
C TYR A 450 -19.85 -35.59 -4.52
N GLY A 451 -21.07 -35.65 -5.07
CA GLY A 451 -21.97 -34.50 -5.13
C GLY A 451 -21.62 -33.45 -6.20
N ALA A 452 -20.40 -33.43 -6.73
CA ALA A 452 -19.96 -32.47 -7.74
C ALA A 452 -20.80 -32.53 -9.02
N SER A 453 -20.98 -31.41 -9.71
CA SER A 453 -21.82 -31.30 -10.91
C SER A 453 -21.02 -30.75 -12.10
N PHE A 454 -20.99 -31.49 -13.20
CA PHE A 454 -20.30 -31.13 -14.44
C PHE A 454 -21.32 -30.91 -15.56
N VAL A 455 -21.63 -29.64 -15.87
CA VAL A 455 -22.64 -29.24 -16.88
C VAL A 455 -22.08 -29.28 -18.30
N GLN A 456 -20.77 -29.07 -18.46
CA GLN A 456 -20.05 -29.24 -19.72
C GLN A 456 -18.92 -30.26 -19.55
N THR A 457 -18.06 -30.39 -20.56
CA THR A 457 -16.94 -31.34 -20.58
C THR A 457 -16.08 -31.26 -19.30
N ALA A 458 -15.86 -32.43 -18.71
CA ALA A 458 -14.88 -32.64 -17.65
C ALA A 458 -13.72 -33.41 -18.28
N ASP A 459 -12.52 -32.85 -18.23
CA ASP A 459 -11.32 -33.40 -18.85
C ASP A 459 -10.31 -33.86 -17.80
N PHE A 460 -10.15 -35.17 -17.68
CA PHE A 460 -9.17 -35.82 -16.83
C PHE A 460 -8.02 -36.41 -17.64
N CYS A 461 -7.79 -35.96 -18.89
CA CYS A 461 -6.71 -36.47 -19.74
C CYS A 461 -5.37 -36.49 -19.02
N ASP A 462 -4.69 -37.64 -18.99
CA ASP A 462 -3.36 -37.81 -18.42
C ASP A 462 -3.25 -37.37 -16.95
N VAL A 463 -4.37 -37.35 -16.21
CA VAL A 463 -4.36 -37.12 -14.77
C VAL A 463 -3.67 -38.29 -14.06
N SER A 464 -2.97 -38.01 -12.96
CA SER A 464 -2.27 -39.02 -12.16
C SER A 464 -2.82 -39.06 -10.73
N PHE A 465 -3.62 -40.08 -10.43
CA PHE A 465 -4.01 -40.47 -9.07
C PHE A 465 -3.00 -41.48 -8.52
N VAL A 466 -2.18 -41.07 -7.55
CA VAL A 466 -0.99 -41.86 -7.15
C VAL A 466 -1.34 -42.96 -6.15
N LYS A 467 -1.93 -42.59 -5.00
CA LYS A 467 -2.19 -43.53 -3.89
C LYS A 467 -3.54 -44.21 -4.00
N ASN A 468 -4.59 -43.41 -4.22
CA ASN A 468 -5.98 -43.86 -4.15
C ASN A 468 -6.74 -43.47 -5.42
N PRO A 469 -7.70 -44.28 -5.89
CA PRO A 469 -8.60 -43.87 -6.96
C PRO A 469 -9.51 -42.72 -6.50
N PRO A 470 -9.97 -41.85 -7.42
CA PRO A 470 -10.89 -40.77 -7.08
C PRO A 470 -12.27 -41.28 -6.68
N VAL A 471 -12.93 -40.56 -5.78
CA VAL A 471 -14.24 -40.93 -5.24
C VAL A 471 -15.32 -40.03 -5.82
N PHE A 472 -16.22 -40.59 -6.63
CA PHE A 472 -17.33 -39.86 -7.25
C PHE A 472 -18.69 -40.08 -6.56
N ALA A 473 -18.76 -40.99 -5.59
CA ALA A 473 -19.96 -41.19 -4.80
C ALA A 473 -19.59 -41.62 -3.39
N ALA A 474 -20.19 -40.98 -2.39
CA ALA A 474 -20.03 -41.31 -0.98
C ALA A 474 -21.40 -41.32 -0.29
N GLU A 475 -21.54 -42.17 0.73
CA GLU A 475 -22.70 -42.12 1.62
C GLU A 475 -22.43 -41.08 2.70
N ASP A 476 -23.32 -40.10 2.83
CA ASP A 476 -23.25 -39.12 3.89
C ASP A 476 -23.44 -39.80 5.25
N ALA A 477 -22.49 -39.57 6.16
CA ALA A 477 -22.42 -40.32 7.40
C ALA A 477 -23.60 -40.06 8.35
N ASP A 478 -24.23 -38.88 8.24
CA ASP A 478 -25.30 -38.44 9.13
C ASP A 478 -26.70 -38.80 8.59
N SER A 479 -26.93 -38.57 7.30
CA SER A 479 -28.21 -38.81 6.63
C SER A 479 -28.35 -40.22 6.05
N GLY A 480 -27.24 -40.90 5.75
CA GLY A 480 -27.22 -42.14 4.98
C GLY A 480 -27.62 -41.95 3.51
N GLU A 481 -27.78 -40.70 3.05
CA GLU A 481 -28.06 -40.40 1.65
C GLU A 481 -26.79 -40.52 0.82
N MET A 482 -26.93 -40.97 -0.42
CA MET A 482 -25.77 -41.09 -1.30
C MET A 482 -25.53 -39.78 -2.03
N CYS A 483 -24.44 -39.08 -1.69
CA CYS A 483 -23.92 -37.95 -2.44
C CYS A 483 -23.22 -38.47 -3.70
N ARG A 484 -23.72 -38.12 -4.88
CA ARG A 484 -23.25 -38.63 -6.18
C ARG A 484 -22.81 -37.50 -7.09
N ALA A 485 -21.67 -37.67 -7.75
CA ALA A 485 -21.28 -36.81 -8.84
C ALA A 485 -22.29 -36.90 -9.98
N ARG A 486 -22.48 -35.77 -10.67
CA ARG A 486 -23.47 -35.55 -11.72
C ARG A 486 -22.76 -35.08 -12.98
N PHE A 487 -23.05 -35.73 -14.11
CA PHE A 487 -22.49 -35.37 -15.42
C PHE A 487 -23.62 -35.09 -16.41
N ALA A 488 -23.52 -34.00 -17.18
CA ALA A 488 -24.49 -33.73 -18.23
C ALA A 488 -24.43 -34.79 -19.34
N ALA A 489 -25.58 -35.23 -19.83
CA ALA A 489 -25.68 -36.08 -21.01
C ALA A 489 -25.44 -35.27 -22.29
N LEU A 490 -24.16 -35.01 -22.59
CA LEU A 490 -23.77 -34.21 -23.75
C LEU A 490 -23.77 -35.02 -25.05
N PRO A 491 -24.21 -34.43 -26.18
CA PRO A 491 -24.13 -35.11 -27.47
C PRO A 491 -22.66 -35.36 -27.84
N ALA A 492 -22.34 -36.60 -28.21
CA ALA A 492 -21.02 -36.92 -28.76
C ALA A 492 -20.76 -36.01 -29.98
N GLY A 493 -19.61 -35.34 -30.00
CA GLY A 493 -19.24 -34.43 -31.09
C GLY A 493 -19.41 -35.09 -32.46
N SER A 494 -19.91 -34.33 -33.44
CA SER A 494 -20.15 -34.83 -34.79
C SER A 494 -18.89 -35.46 -35.40
N GLU A 495 -19.07 -36.63 -36.01
CA GLU A 495 -18.15 -37.36 -36.92
C GLU A 495 -17.15 -38.36 -36.29
N SER A 496 -17.50 -39.64 -36.39
CA SER A 496 -16.60 -40.79 -36.63
C SER A 496 -15.53 -41.18 -35.59
N THR A 497 -15.31 -40.45 -34.50
CA THR A 497 -14.25 -40.77 -33.53
C THR A 497 -14.71 -41.51 -32.28
N GLY A 498 -16.01 -41.62 -32.00
CA GLY A 498 -16.51 -42.29 -30.79
C GLY A 498 -16.00 -41.66 -29.49
N GLN A 499 -15.57 -40.40 -29.54
CA GLN A 499 -15.00 -39.68 -28.40
C GLN A 499 -16.13 -39.27 -27.46
N GLU A 500 -16.06 -39.77 -26.22
CA GLU A 500 -16.98 -39.43 -25.15
C GLU A 500 -16.85 -37.94 -24.82
N ALA A 501 -17.97 -37.28 -24.46
CA ALA A 501 -17.99 -35.83 -24.23
C ALA A 501 -17.24 -35.41 -22.96
N HIS A 502 -17.07 -36.34 -22.02
CA HIS A 502 -16.16 -36.24 -20.88
C HIS A 502 -14.99 -37.19 -21.12
N ASN A 503 -13.79 -36.76 -20.71
CA ASN A 503 -12.59 -37.54 -20.88
C ASN A 503 -12.10 -38.05 -19.53
N PHE A 504 -12.07 -39.37 -19.38
CA PHE A 504 -11.62 -40.05 -18.15
C PHE A 504 -10.32 -40.85 -18.36
N ALA A 505 -9.58 -40.55 -19.43
CA ALA A 505 -8.30 -41.21 -19.71
C ALA A 505 -7.21 -40.72 -18.75
N VAL A 506 -6.76 -41.59 -17.85
CA VAL A 506 -5.72 -41.30 -16.87
C VAL A 506 -4.32 -41.66 -17.41
N TYR A 507 -3.27 -41.14 -16.77
CA TYR A 507 -1.87 -41.51 -17.05
C TYR A 507 -1.63 -43.01 -16.85
N GLU A 508 -0.69 -43.62 -17.61
CA GLU A 508 -0.49 -45.08 -17.67
C GLU A 508 -0.27 -45.75 -16.29
N ASP A 509 0.45 -45.09 -15.39
CA ASP A 509 0.75 -45.59 -14.04
C ASP A 509 -0.22 -45.07 -12.94
N SER A 510 -1.31 -44.40 -13.33
CA SER A 510 -2.30 -43.86 -12.40
C SER A 510 -3.22 -44.94 -11.83
N GLN A 511 -3.73 -44.74 -10.60
CA GLN A 511 -4.95 -45.40 -10.17
C GLN A 511 -6.09 -45.06 -11.16
N PRO A 512 -6.94 -46.04 -11.53
CA PRO A 512 -7.94 -45.84 -12.57
C PRO A 512 -9.15 -45.07 -12.04
N ILE A 513 -9.79 -44.31 -12.94
CA ILE A 513 -11.20 -43.94 -12.77
C ILE A 513 -12.03 -45.17 -13.17
N LEU A 514 -12.71 -45.79 -12.21
CA LEU A 514 -13.59 -46.92 -12.49
C LEU A 514 -14.84 -46.42 -13.23
N LEU A 515 -15.00 -46.81 -14.50
CA LEU A 515 -16.13 -46.42 -15.34
C LEU A 515 -17.20 -47.50 -15.37
N GLY A 516 -18.45 -47.10 -15.10
CA GLY A 516 -19.65 -47.90 -15.28
C GLY A 516 -20.49 -47.41 -16.46
N THR A 517 -21.63 -48.05 -16.71
CA THR A 517 -22.59 -47.58 -17.74
C THR A 517 -23.83 -46.98 -17.08
N ALA A 518 -24.16 -45.74 -17.44
CA ALA A 518 -25.43 -45.10 -17.09
C ALA A 518 -26.23 -44.82 -18.37
N GLY A 519 -27.55 -45.00 -18.31
CA GLY A 519 -28.44 -44.77 -19.44
C GLY A 519 -29.36 -43.58 -19.20
N LEU A 520 -29.41 -42.64 -20.15
CA LEU A 520 -30.38 -41.55 -20.15
C LEU A 520 -30.99 -41.41 -21.55
N ASP A 521 -32.32 -41.34 -21.63
CA ASP A 521 -33.09 -41.24 -22.88
C ASP A 521 -32.73 -42.29 -23.95
N GLY A 522 -32.37 -43.50 -23.49
CA GLY A 522 -32.01 -44.63 -24.37
C GLY A 522 -30.58 -44.57 -24.93
N VAL A 523 -29.78 -43.58 -24.53
CA VAL A 523 -28.35 -43.47 -24.84
C VAL A 523 -27.55 -43.90 -23.63
N GLY A 524 -26.58 -44.79 -23.84
CA GLY A 524 -25.65 -45.23 -22.79
C GLY A 524 -24.38 -44.38 -22.80
N TYR A 525 -23.94 -43.96 -21.62
CA TYR A 525 -22.71 -43.21 -21.41
C TYR A 525 -21.80 -43.96 -20.44
N ARG A 526 -20.49 -43.82 -20.62
CA ARG A 526 -19.50 -44.30 -19.65
C ARG A 526 -19.10 -43.12 -18.76
N ILE A 527 -19.39 -43.26 -17.48
CA ILE A 527 -19.07 -42.27 -16.45
C ILE A 527 -18.56 -43.01 -15.21
N PRO A 528 -17.97 -42.33 -14.22
CA PRO A 528 -17.50 -42.97 -13.00
C PRO A 528 -18.59 -43.79 -12.29
N VAL A 529 -18.23 -44.96 -11.78
CA VAL A 529 -19.15 -45.84 -11.04
C VAL A 529 -19.79 -45.08 -9.88
N GLY A 530 -21.10 -45.23 -9.72
CA GLY A 530 -21.88 -44.55 -8.67
C GLY A 530 -22.29 -43.11 -9.02
N ALA A 531 -21.70 -42.48 -10.03
CA ALA A 531 -22.15 -41.20 -10.56
C ALA A 531 -23.44 -41.36 -11.40
N VAL A 532 -24.13 -40.25 -11.64
CA VAL A 532 -25.37 -40.20 -12.42
C VAL A 532 -25.26 -39.22 -13.59
N LEU A 533 -26.09 -39.42 -14.60
CA LEU A 533 -26.28 -38.46 -15.69
C LEU A 533 -27.48 -37.57 -15.39
N PHE A 534 -27.47 -36.35 -15.92
CA PHE A 534 -28.65 -35.51 -16.02
C PHE A 534 -28.83 -34.93 -17.42
N ASP A 535 -30.08 -34.64 -17.79
CA ASP A 535 -30.39 -33.87 -19.01
C ASP A 535 -30.16 -32.38 -18.71
N PRO A 536 -29.18 -31.72 -19.35
CA PRO A 536 -28.86 -30.31 -19.06
C PRO A 536 -30.03 -29.36 -19.39
N ASP A 537 -30.99 -29.77 -20.22
CA ASP A 537 -32.18 -28.96 -20.53
C ASP A 537 -33.33 -29.16 -19.53
N SER A 538 -33.12 -29.99 -18.48
CA SER A 538 -34.17 -30.37 -17.51
C SER A 538 -34.15 -29.60 -16.19
N TRP A 539 -33.42 -28.47 -16.13
CA TRP A 539 -33.34 -27.61 -14.94
C TRP A 539 -34.72 -27.06 -14.55
N ASP A 540 -35.14 -27.29 -13.31
CA ASP A 540 -36.33 -26.70 -12.72
C ASP A 540 -35.95 -25.54 -11.79
N GLU A 541 -36.31 -24.32 -12.18
CA GLU A 541 -36.02 -23.09 -11.43
C GLU A 541 -36.67 -23.03 -10.04
N ARG A 542 -37.77 -23.75 -9.80
CA ARG A 542 -38.47 -23.73 -8.51
C ARG A 542 -37.83 -24.71 -7.53
N GLN A 543 -37.43 -25.87 -8.02
CA GLN A 543 -36.80 -26.92 -7.23
C GLN A 543 -35.28 -26.74 -7.13
N LYS A 544 -34.68 -25.95 -8.02
CA LYS A 544 -33.23 -25.77 -8.18
C LYS A 544 -32.50 -27.10 -8.40
N GLU A 545 -33.12 -27.98 -9.20
CA GLU A 545 -32.59 -29.30 -9.51
C GLU A 545 -32.90 -29.70 -10.96
N TYR A 546 -32.12 -30.64 -11.50
CA TYR A 546 -32.40 -31.26 -12.79
C TYR A 546 -33.44 -32.37 -12.61
N THR A 547 -34.55 -32.27 -13.33
CA THR A 547 -35.72 -33.17 -13.17
C THR A 547 -35.56 -34.52 -13.86
N ARG A 548 -34.57 -34.66 -14.74
CA ARG A 548 -34.27 -35.91 -15.45
C ARG A 548 -32.88 -36.39 -15.11
N LEU A 549 -32.83 -37.45 -14.31
CA LEU A 549 -31.62 -38.12 -13.86
C LEU A 549 -31.61 -39.58 -14.30
N SER A 550 -30.43 -40.13 -14.58
CA SER A 550 -30.27 -41.57 -14.79
C SER A 550 -30.18 -42.33 -13.47
N GLU A 551 -30.33 -43.65 -13.54
CA GLU A 551 -29.81 -44.53 -12.50
C GLU A 551 -28.28 -44.40 -12.39
N PRO A 552 -27.67 -44.71 -11.23
CA PRO A 552 -26.22 -44.69 -11.07
C PRO A 552 -25.50 -45.66 -12.01
N ALA A 553 -24.34 -45.25 -12.51
CA ALA A 553 -23.50 -46.11 -13.34
C ALA A 553 -23.03 -47.36 -12.57
N GLN A 554 -23.24 -48.53 -13.18
CA GLN A 554 -22.88 -49.85 -12.63
C GLN A 554 -21.63 -50.44 -13.28
#